data_AF-A0A4Y2X252-F1
#
_entry.id   AF-A0A4Y2X252-F1
#
_cell.length_a   1.000
_cell.length_b   1.000
_cell.length_c   1.000
_cell.angle_alpha   90.00
_cell.angle_beta   90.00
_cell.angle_gamma   90.00
#
_symmetry.space_group_name_H-M   'P 1'
#
loop_
_entity.id
_entity.type
_entity.pdbx_description
1 polymer ?
#
loop_
_entity_poly.entity_id
_entity_poly.type
_entity_poly.pdbx_seq_one_letter_code
_entity_poly.pdbx_strand_id
1 'polypeptide(L)'
;MPRQVGVTVDLWLLKSPQFSYWNNVMEFESLLLKLVSSVRSANFKLFVVTLKKICPWTVTLDGVRYSRLLPVFVRDLEEIPNRHPDIYSEFLGGRFTSNITTSAFLTISDNQFHEPVA
;
A
#
# COMPACT_ATOMS: atom_id res chain seq x y z
N MET A 1 -31.62 19.52 -8.53
CA MET A 1 -31.54 18.98 -9.91
C MET A 1 -30.08 18.65 -10.21
N PRO A 2 -29.68 17.38 -10.33
CA PRO A 2 -28.32 17.04 -10.72
C PRO A 2 -28.18 16.94 -12.24
N ARG A 3 -27.08 17.48 -12.73
CA ARG A 3 -26.66 17.67 -14.12
C ARG A 3 -26.44 16.30 -14.81
N GLN A 4 -27.37 15.86 -15.66
CA GLN A 4 -27.34 14.58 -16.39
C GLN A 4 -26.28 14.50 -17.52
N VAL A 5 -25.34 15.44 -17.61
CA VAL A 5 -24.36 15.52 -18.70
C VAL A 5 -23.06 14.75 -18.38
N GLY A 6 -22.80 14.40 -17.13
CA GLY A 6 -21.56 13.72 -16.71
C GLY A 6 -21.47 12.25 -17.14
N VAL A 7 -22.56 11.48 -16.98
CA VAL A 7 -22.53 10.01 -17.10
C VAL A 7 -22.16 9.53 -18.51
N THR A 8 -22.50 10.29 -19.55
CA THR A 8 -22.28 9.88 -20.94
C THR A 8 -20.82 10.08 -21.36
N VAL A 9 -20.15 11.16 -20.95
CA VAL A 9 -18.74 11.43 -21.30
C VAL A 9 -17.80 10.42 -20.64
N ASP A 10 -18.14 9.99 -19.42
CA ASP A 10 -17.39 9.00 -18.65
C ASP A 10 -17.32 7.65 -19.39
N LEU A 11 -18.39 7.25 -20.07
CA LEU A 11 -18.49 5.99 -20.82
C LEU A 11 -17.65 5.97 -22.11
N TRP A 12 -17.49 7.11 -22.80
CA TRP A 12 -16.67 7.19 -24.02
C TRP A 12 -15.18 7.36 -23.70
N LEU A 13 -14.84 8.02 -22.59
CA LEU A 13 -13.47 8.11 -22.09
C LEU A 13 -12.97 6.75 -21.59
N LEU A 14 -13.82 5.95 -20.91
CA LEU A 14 -13.47 4.58 -20.49
C LEU A 14 -13.11 3.64 -21.66
N LYS A 15 -13.60 3.91 -22.87
CA LYS A 15 -13.31 3.09 -24.07
C LYS A 15 -11.94 3.39 -24.70
N SER A 16 -11.30 4.52 -24.36
CA SER A 16 -9.96 4.82 -24.85
C SER A 16 -8.93 3.94 -24.10
N PRO A 17 -8.13 3.12 -24.81
CA PRO A 17 -7.10 2.27 -24.18
C PRO A 17 -6.13 3.08 -23.32
N GLN A 18 -5.84 4.32 -23.74
CA GLN A 18 -4.95 5.22 -23.04
C GLN A 18 -5.56 5.74 -21.73
N PHE A 19 -6.85 6.06 -21.73
CA PHE A 19 -7.53 6.50 -20.50
C PHE A 19 -7.66 5.37 -19.49
N SER A 20 -7.97 4.15 -19.94
CA SER A 20 -7.99 2.95 -19.07
C SER A 20 -6.63 2.69 -18.43
N TYR A 21 -5.53 2.83 -19.20
CA TYR A 21 -4.18 2.76 -18.64
C TYR A 21 -3.94 3.81 -17.55
N TRP A 22 -4.22 5.09 -17.82
CA TRP A 22 -4.02 6.14 -16.81
C TRP A 22 -4.93 5.98 -15.58
N ASN A 23 -6.17 5.51 -15.76
CA ASN A 23 -7.04 5.22 -14.63
C ASN A 23 -6.46 4.12 -13.74
N ASN A 24 -5.93 3.04 -14.33
CA ASN A 24 -5.23 1.98 -13.59
C ASN A 24 -4.00 2.51 -12.84
N VAL A 25 -3.22 3.42 -13.45
CA VAL A 25 -2.08 4.08 -12.80
C VAL A 25 -2.53 4.95 -11.62
N MET A 26 -3.59 5.73 -11.78
CA MET A 26 -4.16 6.56 -10.71
C MET A 26 -4.70 5.71 -9.54
N GLU A 27 -5.34 4.57 -9.85
CA GLU A 27 -5.79 3.61 -8.83
C GLU A 27 -4.61 3.02 -8.07
N PHE A 28 -3.53 2.65 -8.77
CA PHE A 28 -2.30 2.17 -8.15
C PHE A 28 -1.65 3.24 -7.26
N GLU A 29 -1.55 4.49 -7.73
CA GLU A 29 -1.03 5.61 -6.93
C GLU A 29 -1.88 5.84 -5.66
N SER A 30 -3.20 5.76 -5.77
CA SER A 30 -4.10 5.82 -4.60
C SER A 30 -3.80 4.71 -3.58
N LEU A 31 -3.46 3.50 -4.03
CA LEU A 31 -3.05 2.41 -3.13
C LEU A 31 -1.71 2.71 -2.44
N LEU A 32 -0.73 3.28 -3.14
CA LEU A 32 0.54 3.69 -2.54
C LEU A 32 0.33 4.79 -1.48
N LEU A 33 -0.49 5.79 -1.78
CA LEU A 33 -0.82 6.84 -0.81
C LEU A 33 -1.56 6.30 0.41
N LYS A 34 -2.48 5.34 0.22
CA LYS A 34 -3.15 4.63 1.33
C LYS A 34 -2.15 3.82 2.15
N LEU A 35 -1.15 3.22 1.53
CA LEU A 35 -0.09 2.49 2.23
C LEU A 35 0.69 3.46 3.13
N VAL A 36 1.16 4.59 2.58
CA VAL A 36 1.85 5.63 3.35
C VAL A 36 0.96 6.16 4.48
N SER A 37 -0.32 6.42 4.21
CA SER A 37 -1.28 6.84 5.24
C SER A 37 -1.45 5.80 6.34
N SER A 38 -1.47 4.51 6.01
CA SER A 38 -1.62 3.43 7.00
C SER A 38 -0.42 3.33 7.95
N VAL A 39 0.79 3.58 7.44
CA VAL A 39 2.02 3.64 8.23
C VAL A 39 2.00 4.89 9.13
N ARG A 40 1.66 6.06 8.56
CA ARG A 40 1.58 7.32 9.32
C ARG A 40 0.53 7.30 10.42
N SER A 41 -0.62 6.68 10.17
CA SER A 41 -1.69 6.51 11.15
C SER A 41 -1.48 5.30 12.07
N ALA A 42 -0.34 4.60 11.96
CA ALA A 42 -0.03 3.39 12.70
C ALA A 42 -1.22 2.38 12.72
N ASN A 43 -1.92 2.26 11.59
CA ASN A 43 -3.09 1.40 11.45
C ASN A 43 -2.69 0.09 10.76
N PHE A 44 -2.37 -0.91 11.57
CA PHE A 44 -1.89 -2.22 11.09
C PHE A 44 -2.90 -2.92 10.18
N LYS A 45 -4.20 -2.87 10.50
CA LYS A 45 -5.24 -3.51 9.67
C LYS A 45 -5.31 -2.88 8.28
N LEU A 46 -5.27 -1.55 8.21
CA LEU A 46 -5.28 -0.82 6.94
C LEU A 46 -4.00 -1.10 6.13
N PHE A 47 -2.86 -1.24 6.80
CA PHE A 47 -1.58 -1.58 6.19
C PHE A 47 -1.62 -2.94 5.50
N VAL A 48 -2.06 -4.00 6.19
CA VAL A 48 -2.18 -5.36 5.63
C VAL A 48 -3.13 -5.40 4.44
N VAL A 49 -4.32 -4.80 4.58
CA VAL A 49 -5.33 -4.76 3.50
C VAL A 49 -4.81 -4.03 2.27
N THR A 50 -4.08 -2.93 2.46
CA THR A 50 -3.54 -2.14 1.35
C THR A 50 -2.39 -2.87 0.65
N LEU A 51 -1.49 -3.51 1.40
CA LEU A 51 -0.42 -4.34 0.85
C LEU A 51 -0.96 -5.51 0.02
N LYS A 52 -2.03 -6.16 0.49
CA LYS A 52 -2.69 -7.24 -0.26
C LYS A 52 -3.22 -6.76 -1.61
N LYS A 53 -3.75 -5.54 -1.68
CA LYS A 53 -4.21 -4.92 -2.93
C LYS A 53 -3.06 -4.50 -3.85
N ILE A 54 -1.88 -4.21 -3.32
CA ILE A 54 -0.67 -3.88 -4.08
C ILE A 54 0.00 -5.12 -4.69
N CYS A 55 -0.12 -6.29 -4.03
CA CYS A 55 0.47 -7.55 -4.52
C CYS A 55 0.30 -7.83 -6.02
N PRO A 56 -0.92 -7.81 -6.61
CA PRO A 56 -1.08 -8.07 -8.04
C PRO A 56 -0.35 -7.06 -8.93
N TRP A 57 -0.21 -5.79 -8.51
CA TRP A 57 0.48 -4.75 -9.27
C TRP A 57 1.99 -5.00 -9.39
N THR A 58 2.61 -5.68 -8.43
CA THR A 58 4.05 -6.01 -8.50
C THR A 58 4.38 -7.00 -9.62
N VAL A 59 3.42 -7.84 -10.02
CA VAL A 59 3.53 -8.72 -11.19
C VAL A 59 3.34 -7.92 -12.48
N THR A 60 2.34 -7.03 -12.49
CA THR A 60 2.05 -6.15 -13.65
C THR A 60 3.19 -5.18 -13.97
N LEU A 61 3.93 -4.72 -12.97
CA LEU A 61 5.05 -3.77 -13.11
C LEU A 61 6.43 -4.44 -13.27
N ASP A 62 6.47 -5.76 -13.52
CA ASP A 62 7.69 -6.56 -13.69
C ASP A 62 8.69 -6.47 -12.50
N GLY A 63 8.18 -6.29 -11.29
CA GLY A 63 8.97 -6.31 -10.07
C GLY A 63 9.33 -7.74 -9.66
N VAL A 64 10.10 -8.50 -10.47
CA VAL A 64 10.34 -9.95 -10.30
C VAL A 64 10.73 -10.38 -8.88
N ARG A 65 11.51 -9.56 -8.17
CA ARG A 65 11.93 -9.84 -6.79
C ARG A 65 10.81 -9.57 -5.77
N TYR A 66 10.13 -8.45 -5.94
CA TYR A 66 9.05 -8.04 -5.04
C TYR A 66 7.75 -8.82 -5.27
N SER A 67 7.53 -9.30 -6.49
CA SER A 67 6.33 -10.08 -6.83
C SER A 67 6.27 -11.45 -6.17
N ARG A 68 7.42 -12.01 -5.78
CA ARG A 68 7.50 -13.25 -5.00
C ARG A 68 7.53 -12.99 -3.50
N LEU A 69 8.23 -11.94 -3.08
CA LEU A 69 8.43 -11.65 -1.67
C LEU A 69 7.20 -11.02 -1.02
N LEU A 70 6.54 -10.10 -1.72
CA LEU A 70 5.41 -9.34 -1.17
C LEU A 70 4.21 -10.23 -0.81
N PRO A 71 3.79 -11.20 -1.63
CA PRO A 71 2.69 -12.10 -1.26
C PRO A 71 3.03 -13.00 -0.07
N VAL A 72 4.29 -13.45 0.04
CA VAL A 72 4.77 -14.24 1.19
C VAL A 72 4.73 -13.38 2.45
N PHE A 73 5.22 -12.15 2.37
CA PHE A 73 5.18 -11.20 3.48
C PHE A 73 3.74 -10.89 3.93
N VAL A 74 2.81 -10.68 2.99
CA VAL A 74 1.39 -10.44 3.33
C VAL A 74 0.77 -11.65 4.02
N ARG A 75 1.05 -12.88 3.56
CA ARG A 75 0.58 -14.10 4.22
C ARG A 75 1.12 -14.18 5.65
N ASP A 76 2.41 -13.92 5.84
CA ASP A 76 3.01 -13.97 7.17
C ASP A 76 2.34 -12.94 8.10
N LEU A 77 2.04 -11.73 7.61
CA LEU A 77 1.29 -10.71 8.37
C LEU A 77 -0.15 -11.15 8.72
N GLU A 78 -0.83 -11.87 7.84
CA GLU A 78 -2.16 -12.43 8.08
C GLU A 78 -2.15 -13.59 9.09
N GLU A 79 -1.02 -14.29 9.24
CA GLU A 79 -0.84 -15.39 10.19
C GLU A 79 -0.41 -14.94 11.59
N ILE A 80 0.11 -13.72 11.75
CA ILE A 80 0.51 -13.15 13.05
C ILE A 80 -0.56 -13.30 14.14
N PRO A 81 -1.86 -13.00 13.91
CA PRO A 81 -2.90 -13.16 14.94
C PRO A 81 -3.00 -14.60 15.47
N ASN A 82 -2.73 -15.59 14.63
CA ASN A 82 -2.84 -17.00 14.97
C ASN A 82 -1.55 -17.54 15.61
N ARG A 83 -0.39 -17.09 15.13
CA ARG A 83 0.91 -17.60 15.56
C ARG A 83 1.46 -16.88 16.80
N HIS A 84 1.24 -15.57 16.89
CA HIS A 84 1.78 -14.71 17.94
C HIS A 84 0.78 -13.61 18.33
N PRO A 85 -0.27 -13.95 19.11
CA PRO A 85 -1.31 -12.99 19.50
C PRO A 85 -0.78 -11.81 20.33
N ASP A 86 0.26 -12.04 21.14
CA ASP A 86 0.88 -10.97 21.94
C ASP A 86 1.50 -9.90 21.03
N ILE A 87 2.25 -10.31 20.01
CA ILE A 87 2.86 -9.41 19.02
C ILE A 87 1.75 -8.69 18.21
N TYR A 88 0.67 -9.41 17.87
CA TYR A 88 -0.47 -8.81 17.19
C TYR A 88 -1.10 -7.67 17.99
N SER A 89 -1.22 -7.81 19.32
CA SER A 89 -1.75 -6.76 20.19
C SER A 89 -0.87 -5.50 20.20
N GLU A 90 0.45 -5.66 20.22
CA GLU A 90 1.40 -4.55 20.11
C GLU A 90 1.31 -3.86 18.74
N PHE A 91 1.10 -4.64 17.67
CA PHE A 91 0.92 -4.11 16.32
C PHE A 91 -0.40 -3.35 16.17
N LEU A 92 -1.49 -3.84 16.78
CA LEU A 92 -2.73 -3.09 16.89
C LEU A 92 -2.56 -1.80 17.70
N GLY A 93 -1.64 -1.80 18.67
CA GLY A 93 -1.21 -0.62 19.41
C GLY A 93 -0.33 0.36 18.61
N GLY A 94 -0.09 0.09 17.32
CA GLY A 94 0.66 0.97 16.43
C GLY A 94 2.18 0.81 16.51
N ARG A 95 2.69 -0.17 17.27
CA ARG A 95 4.14 -0.37 17.48
C ARG A 95 4.85 -1.14 16.37
N PHE A 96 4.18 -1.33 15.23
CA PHE A 96 4.79 -1.90 14.02
C PHE A 96 5.52 -0.85 13.16
N THR A 97 5.38 0.44 13.48
CA THR A 97 6.08 1.53 12.80
C THR A 97 7.11 2.16 13.74
N SER A 98 8.37 2.22 13.33
CA SER A 98 9.41 2.96 14.04
C SER A 98 9.21 4.46 13.80
N ASN A 99 8.52 5.14 14.70
CA ASN A 99 8.41 6.60 14.67
C ASN A 99 9.67 7.18 15.33
N ILE A 100 10.62 7.66 14.52
CA ILE A 100 11.85 8.30 15.01
C ILE A 100 11.53 9.65 15.69
N THR A 101 10.37 10.25 15.37
CA THR A 101 9.96 11.56 15.89
C THR A 101 8.50 11.55 16.36
N THR A 102 8.23 12.21 17.48
CA THR A 102 6.89 12.42 18.09
C THR A 102 5.91 13.25 17.26
N SER A 103 6.34 13.78 16.11
CA SER A 103 5.50 14.55 15.19
C SER A 103 4.97 13.67 14.07
N ALA A 104 3.64 13.59 13.95
CA ALA A 104 2.92 12.81 12.94
C ALA A 104 3.29 13.14 11.48
N PHE A 105 4.06 14.21 11.22
CA PHE A 105 4.38 14.66 9.87
C PHE A 105 5.65 14.03 9.26
N LEU A 106 6.61 13.56 10.06
CA LEU A 106 7.96 13.17 9.58
C LEU A 106 8.21 11.65 9.54
N THR A 107 7.19 10.86 9.25
CA THR A 107 7.34 9.40 9.06
C THR A 107 8.03 9.11 7.71
N ILE A 108 9.35 9.04 7.70
CA ILE A 108 10.15 8.47 6.60
C ILE A 108 10.73 7.15 7.11
N SER A 109 10.53 6.06 6.36
CA SER A 109 11.17 4.77 6.68
C SER A 109 12.67 4.88 6.43
N ASP A 110 13.45 4.54 7.44
CA ASP A 110 14.92 4.60 7.45
C ASP A 110 15.52 3.54 6.50
N ASN A 111 15.51 3.83 5.19
CA ASN A 111 15.97 2.92 4.14
C ASN A 111 17.24 3.43 3.45
N GLN A 112 18.13 4.08 4.20
CA GLN A 112 19.45 4.49 3.71
C GLN A 112 20.58 3.84 4.54
N PHE A 113 20.70 2.52 4.46
CA PHE A 113 21.96 1.85 4.79
C PHE A 113 22.47 1.10 3.55
N HIS A 114 23.02 1.87 2.62
CA HIS A 114 23.97 1.36 1.64
C HIS A 114 25.35 1.85 2.05
N GLU A 115 26.10 1.03 2.79
CA GLU A 115 27.56 1.08 2.75
C GLU A 115 28.05 -0.25 2.14
N PRO A 116 28.64 -0.25 0.94
CA PRO A 116 29.60 -1.26 0.59
C PRO A 116 30.90 -0.92 1.32
N VAL A 117 31.23 -1.69 2.36
CA VAL A 117 32.58 -1.71 2.92
C VAL A 117 33.54 -2.17 1.83
N ALA A 118 34.50 -1.31 1.50
CA ALA A 118 35.65 -1.60 0.65
C ALA A 118 36.77 -2.27 1.46
#